data_AF-A0A9E1MJ90-F1
#
_entry.id   AF-A0A9E1MJ90-F1
#
_cell.length_a   1.000
_cell.length_b   1.000
_cell.length_c   1.000
_cell.angle_alpha   90.00
_cell.angle_beta   90.00
_cell.angle_gamma   90.00
#
_symmetry.space_group_name_H-M   'P 1'
#
loop_
_entity.id
_entity.type
_entity.pdbx_description
1 polymer ?
#
loop_
_entity_poly.entity_id
_entity_poly.type
_entity_poly.pdbx_seq_one_letter_code
_entity_poly.pdbx_strand_id
1 'polypeptide(L)' 'TAIYWNAENVNYETDIKKILEYNIHAEEEAIKKYELHLSLIHDKYIQALIQRIIIDEKEHILIFKKLQNEIK' A
#
# COMPACT_ATOMS: atom_id res chain seq x y z
N THR A 1 -13.97 20.57 6.56
CA THR A 1 -12.79 20.66 7.45
C THR A 1 -11.78 19.63 6.99
N ALA A 2 -10.49 19.98 6.93
CA ALA A 2 -9.47 18.98 6.64
C ALA A 2 -9.45 17.94 7.76
N ILE A 3 -9.44 16.66 7.40
CA ILE A 3 -9.28 15.55 8.34
C ILE A 3 -7.78 15.29 8.43
N TYR A 4 -7.21 15.47 9.61
CA TYR A 4 -5.81 15.14 9.87
C TYR A 4 -5.68 13.66 10.18
N TRP A 5 -4.56 13.09 9.76
CA TRP A 5 -4.19 11.74 10.16
C TRP A 5 -4.11 11.65 11.69
N ASN A 6 -4.63 10.56 12.25
CA ASN A 6 -4.59 10.30 13.68
C ASN A 6 -4.42 8.79 13.95
N ALA A 7 -4.36 8.41 15.23
CA ALA A 7 -4.14 7.03 15.65
C ALA A 7 -5.24 6.04 15.21
N GLU A 8 -6.44 6.51 14.88
CA GLU A 8 -7.57 5.69 14.40
C GLU A 8 -7.35 5.18 12.97
N ASN A 9 -6.38 5.74 12.24
CA ASN A 9 -6.00 5.27 10.91
C ASN A 9 -5.09 4.03 10.94
N VAL A 10 -4.63 3.60 12.12
CA VAL A 10 -3.77 2.43 12.29
C VAL A 10 -4.62 1.21 12.62
N ASN A 11 -4.32 0.07 11.98
CA ASN A 11 -4.90 -1.22 12.36
C ASN A 11 -4.08 -1.85 13.52
N TYR A 12 -4.71 -2.06 14.67
CA TYR A 12 -4.10 -2.67 15.87
C TYR A 12 -4.43 -4.17 16.02
N GLU A 13 -4.76 -4.85 14.92
CA GLU A 13 -4.93 -6.31 14.92
C GLU A 13 -3.67 -7.02 15.42
N THR A 14 -3.88 -8.14 16.11
CA THR A 14 -2.82 -8.94 16.74
C THR A 14 -2.66 -10.33 16.12
N ASP A 15 -3.68 -10.80 15.39
CA ASP A 15 -3.60 -12.04 14.63
C ASP A 15 -2.73 -11.84 13.38
N ILE A 16 -1.64 -12.60 13.28
CA ILE A 16 -0.66 -12.46 12.20
C ILE A 16 -1.25 -12.70 10.81
N LYS A 17 -2.22 -13.61 10.67
CA LYS A 17 -2.85 -13.89 9.37
C LYS A 17 -3.66 -12.68 8.91
N LYS A 18 -4.44 -12.11 9.83
CA LYS A 18 -5.23 -10.91 9.54
C LYS A 18 -4.37 -9.66 9.33
N ILE A 19 -3.25 -9.52 10.03
CA ILE A 19 -2.27 -8.45 9.79
C ILE A 19 -1.75 -8.53 8.35
N LEU A 20 -1.35 -9.73 7.89
CA LEU A 20 -0.85 -9.92 6.53
C LEU A 20 -1.93 -9.65 5.48
N GLU A 21 -3.16 -10.11 5.70
CA GLU A 21 -4.30 -9.80 4.82
C GLU A 21 -4.57 -8.30 4.73
N TYR A 22 -4.56 -7.60 5.87
CA TYR A 22 -4.73 -6.16 5.92
C TYR A 22 -3.62 -5.42 5.17
N ASN A 23 -2.36 -5.79 5.40
CA ASN A 23 -1.22 -5.14 4.74
C ASN A 23 -1.26 -5.36 3.23
N ILE A 24 -1.56 -6.57 2.75
CA ILE A 24 -1.73 -6.84 1.31
C ILE A 24 -2.81 -5.92 0.73
N HIS A 25 -3.97 -5.81 1.39
CA HIS A 25 -5.04 -4.94 0.93
C HIS A 25 -4.65 -3.46 0.94
N ALA A 26 -3.94 -3.01 1.98
CA ALA A 26 -3.46 -1.64 2.08
C ALA A 26 -2.52 -1.26 0.93
N GLU A 27 -1.58 -2.16 0.56
CA GLU A 27 -0.69 -1.93 -0.58
C GLU A 27 -1.44 -1.95 -1.92
N GLU A 28 -2.43 -2.84 -2.09
CA GLU A 28 -3.28 -2.86 -3.29
C GLU A 28 -4.05 -1.53 -3.46
N GLU A 29 -4.58 -0.97 -2.37
CA GLU A 29 -5.24 0.34 -2.38
C GLU A 29 -4.25 1.50 -2.60
N ALA A 30 -3.03 1.41 -2.07
CA ALA A 30 -1.97 2.39 -2.32
C ALA A 30 -1.62 2.43 -3.82
N ILE A 31 -1.43 1.27 -4.45
CA ILE A 31 -1.17 1.16 -5.89
C ILE A 31 -2.29 1.81 -6.71
N LYS A 32 -3.57 1.50 -6.42
CA LYS A 32 -4.71 2.11 -7.14
C LYS A 32 -4.72 3.63 -7.02
N LYS A 33 -4.42 4.17 -5.82
CA LYS A 33 -4.33 5.62 -5.61
C LYS A 33 -3.19 6.23 -6.41
N TYR A 34 -2.03 5.58 -6.46
CA TYR A 34 -0.89 6.03 -7.24
C TYR A 34 -1.15 5.96 -8.75
N GLU A 35 -1.82 4.93 -9.25
CA GLU A 35 -2.26 4.83 -10.64
C GLU A 35 -3.24 5.96 -11.00
N LEU A 36 -4.18 6.28 -10.11
CA LEU A 36 -5.03 7.46 -10.26
C LEU A 36 -4.20 8.75 -10.29
N HIS A 37 -3.24 8.91 -9.38
CA HIS A 37 -2.37 10.10 -9.35
C HIS A 37 -1.57 10.27 -10.66
N LEU A 38 -1.09 9.19 -11.27
CA LEU A 38 -0.42 9.25 -12.57
C LEU A 38 -1.31 9.80 -13.69
N SER A 39 -2.63 9.57 -13.62
CA SER A 39 -3.59 10.15 -14.57
C SER A 39 -3.89 11.63 -14.35
N LEU A 40 -3.62 12.15 -13.14
CA LEU A 40 -3.96 13.52 -12.73
C LEU A 40 -2.76 14.46 -12.76
N ILE A 41 -1.57 13.94 -12.44
CA ILE A 41 -0.33 14.71 -12.32
C ILE A 41 0.47 14.59 -13.61
N HIS A 42 0.82 15.73 -14.21
CA HIS A 42 1.51 15.80 -15.49
C HIS A 42 3.01 16.13 -15.38
N ASP A 43 3.50 16.42 -14.16
CA ASP A 43 4.93 16.64 -13.94
C ASP A 43 5.70 15.32 -14.06
N LYS A 44 6.66 15.27 -14.99
CA LYS A 44 7.42 14.06 -15.31
C LYS A 44 8.26 13.51 -14.16
N TYR A 45 8.75 14.37 -13.26
CA TYR A 45 9.56 13.94 -12.12
C TYR A 45 8.68 13.34 -11.04
N ILE A 46 7.50 13.92 -10.81
CA ILE A 46 6.51 13.35 -9.90
C ILE A 46 6.00 12.01 -10.43
N GLN A 47 5.70 11.91 -11.74
CA GLN A 47 5.28 10.65 -12.34
C GLN A 47 6.35 9.55 -12.20
N ALA A 48 7.63 9.88 -12.44
CA ALA A 48 8.72 8.92 -12.26
C ALA A 48 8.85 8.43 -10.82
N LEU A 49 8.68 9.33 -9.84
CA LEU A 49 8.67 8.97 -8.43
C LEU A 49 7.48 8.05 -8.08
N ILE A 50 6.27 8.39 -8.54
CA ILE A 50 5.08 7.56 -8.29
C ILE A 50 5.23 6.16 -8.91
N GLN A 51 5.74 6.08 -10.14
CA GLN A 51 6.03 4.79 -10.78
C GLN A 51 7.02 3.96 -9.96
N ARG A 52 8.03 4.59 -9.36
CA ARG A 52 8.97 3.90 -8.47
C ARG A 52 8.27 3.38 -7.21
N ILE A 53 7.44 4.20 -6.58
CA ILE A 53 6.67 3.78 -5.39
C ILE A 53 5.78 2.58 -5.72
N ILE A 54 5.07 2.58 -6.86
CA ILE A 54 4.25 1.44 -7.30
C ILE A 54 5.07 0.14 -7.42
N ILE A 55 6.33 0.22 -7.86
CA ILE A 55 7.21 -0.96 -7.91
C ILE A 55 7.49 -1.47 -6.50
N ASP A 56 7.78 -0.58 -5.55
CA ASP A 56 8.06 -0.94 -4.16
C ASP A 56 6.81 -1.57 -3.50
N GLU A 57 5.59 -1.04 -3.71
CA GLU A 57 4.37 -1.63 -3.16
C GLU A 57 4.05 -3.03 -3.74
N LYS A 58 4.40 -3.27 -5.01
CA LYS A 58 4.28 -4.61 -5.61
C LYS A 58 5.23 -5.60 -4.94
N GLU A 59 6.46 -5.19 -4.64
CA GLU A 59 7.41 -6.04 -3.89
C GLU A 59 6.91 -6.31 -2.46
N HIS A 60 6.35 -5.31 -1.77
CA HIS A 60 5.73 -5.51 -0.46
C HIS A 60 4.62 -6.57 -0.50
N ILE A 61 3.71 -6.53 -1.48
CA ILE A 61 2.66 -7.54 -1.66
C ILE A 61 3.26 -8.94 -1.87
N LEU A 62 4.32 -9.06 -2.68
CA LEU A 62 4.98 -10.35 -2.92
C LEU A 62 5.57 -10.92 -1.61
N ILE A 63 6.24 -10.07 -0.82
CA ILE A 63 6.79 -10.44 0.49
C ILE A 63 5.67 -10.90 1.43
N PHE A 64 4.58 -10.14 1.55
CA PHE A 64 3.47 -10.51 2.44
C PHE A 64 2.77 -11.80 2.01
N LYS A 65 2.55 -12.01 0.70
CA LYS A 65 1.98 -13.26 0.18
C LYS A 65 2.90 -14.46 0.44
N LYS A 66 4.22 -14.26 0.36
CA LYS A 66 5.19 -15.30 0.73
C LYS A 66 5.07 -15.67 2.21
N LEU A 67 5.09 -14.67 3.11
CA LEU A 67 4.93 -14.89 4.55
C LEU A 67 3.59 -15.57 4.89
N GLN A 68 2.50 -15.17 4.23
CA GLN A 68 1.18 -15.78 4.44
C GLN A 68 1.19 -17.28 4.09
N ASN A 69 1.94 -17.69 3.06
CA ASN A 69 2.08 -19.10 2.69
C ASN A 69 2.97 -19.89 3.66
N GLU A 70 3.93 -19.24 4.34
CA GLU A 70 4.79 -19.88 5.35
C GLU A 70 4.04 -20.11 6.68
N ILE A 71 2.96 -19.36 6.95
CA ILE A 71 2.15 -19.46 8.18
C ILE A 71 0.90 -20.36 7.97
N LYS A 72 0.72 -20.93 6.77
CA LYS A 72 -0.28 -21.97 6.52
C LYS A 72 0.13 -23.29 7.17
#